data_AF-A0AA39Y4L1-F1
#
_entry.id   AF-A0AA39Y4L1-F1
#
_cell.length_a   1.000
_cell.length_b   1.000
_cell.length_c   1.000
_cell.angle_alpha   90.00
_cell.angle_beta   90.00
_cell.angle_gamma   90.00
#
_symmetry.space_group_name_H-M   'P 1'
#
loop_
_entity.id
_entity.type
_entity.pdbx_description
1 polymer ?
#
loop_
_entity_poly.entity_id
_entity_poly.type
_entity_poly.pdbx_seq_one_letter_code
_entity_poly.pdbx_strand_id
1 'polypeptide(L)'
;MVNSYALILAIASLGRASPVRRQSTGGWDAAYAKSEAALAQLTQDEKVGIVTGVGWQNGPCVGNTSPVPKIGYPSLCLQDGPLGIRFAQGVTAFPAGVHVASTWDKNLLHERGVAMGAEAKGLGVNVQLGPAAGALGK
;
A
#
# COMPACT_ATOMS: atom_id res chain seq x y z
N MET A 1 50.24 22.32 -40.64
CA MET A 1 50.32 21.00 -39.98
C MET A 1 50.81 21.30 -38.56
N VAL A 2 50.01 21.23 -37.49
CA VAL A 2 49.36 20.04 -36.94
C VAL A 2 48.04 20.42 -36.25
N ASN A 3 47.09 19.51 -36.35
CA ASN A 3 45.70 19.52 -35.89
C ASN A 3 45.63 19.18 -34.39
N SER A 4 44.79 19.86 -33.59
CA SER A 4 44.45 19.42 -32.23
C SER A 4 43.01 19.83 -31.87
N TYR A 5 42.05 18.98 -32.22
CA TYR A 5 40.71 18.98 -31.63
C TYR A 5 40.74 18.13 -30.37
N ALA A 6 40.61 18.76 -29.20
CA ALA A 6 40.41 18.05 -27.94
C ALA A 6 38.93 17.64 -27.83
N LEU A 7 38.65 16.35 -28.06
CA LEU A 7 37.34 15.75 -27.85
C LEU A 7 37.16 15.48 -26.34
N ILE A 8 36.38 16.31 -25.66
CA ILE A 8 35.97 16.07 -24.27
C ILE A 8 34.84 15.04 -24.29
N LEU A 9 35.15 13.78 -23.98
CA LEU A 9 34.15 12.74 -23.70
C LEU A 9 33.50 13.04 -22.34
N ALA A 10 32.29 13.60 -22.36
CA ALA A 10 31.44 13.66 -21.20
C ALA A 10 30.95 12.23 -20.87
N ILE A 11 31.59 11.59 -19.90
CA ILE A 11 31.06 10.35 -19.31
C ILE A 11 29.85 10.78 -18.48
N ALA A 12 28.65 10.63 -19.04
CA ALA A 12 27.43 10.68 -18.26
C ALA A 12 27.50 9.54 -17.23
N SER A 13 27.74 9.87 -15.98
CA SER A 13 27.58 8.95 -14.87
C SER A 13 26.11 8.61 -14.75
N LEU A 14 25.68 7.57 -15.48
CA LEU A 14 24.47 6.83 -15.15
C LEU A 14 24.65 6.37 -13.69
N GLY A 15 24.00 7.08 -12.76
CA GLY A 15 23.93 6.69 -11.37
C GLY A 15 23.42 5.26 -11.32
N ARG A 16 24.33 4.32 -11.07
CA ARG A 16 23.98 2.91 -10.95
C ARG A 16 23.16 2.81 -9.68
N ALA A 17 21.86 2.58 -9.81
CA ALA A 17 21.02 2.27 -8.68
C ALA A 17 21.68 1.09 -7.94
N SER A 18 22.13 1.33 -6.71
CA SER A 18 22.69 0.28 -5.88
C SER A 18 21.64 -0.83 -5.73
N PRO A 19 22.00 -2.11 -5.89
CA PRO A 19 21.06 -3.18 -5.61
C PRO A 19 20.65 -3.05 -4.13
N VAL A 20 19.36 -2.84 -3.89
CA VAL A 20 18.79 -2.84 -2.55
C VAL A 20 19.16 -4.18 -1.92
N ARG A 21 19.97 -4.13 -0.86
CA ARG A 21 20.40 -5.32 -0.12
C ARG A 21 19.15 -6.00 0.44
N ARG A 22 18.79 -7.17 -0.11
CA ARG A 22 17.71 -8.01 0.43
C ARG A 22 18.06 -8.39 1.86
N GLN A 23 17.33 -7.85 2.81
CA GLN A 23 17.23 -8.46 4.13
C GLN A 23 16.23 -9.63 3.97
N SER A 24 16.61 -10.84 4.35
CA SER A 24 15.69 -11.99 4.28
C SER A 24 14.53 -11.75 5.24
N THR A 25 13.41 -11.25 4.72
CA THR A 25 12.22 -10.87 5.50
C THR A 25 11.20 -11.99 5.44
N GLY A 26 10.71 -12.42 6.61
CA GLY A 26 9.85 -13.60 6.76
C GLY A 26 8.72 -13.69 5.73
N GLY A 27 8.74 -14.71 4.87
CA GLY A 27 7.64 -15.06 3.96
C GLY A 27 7.33 -14.09 2.80
N TRP A 28 8.08 -12.99 2.62
CA TRP A 28 7.73 -11.96 1.63
C TRP A 28 8.34 -12.14 0.24
N ASP A 29 9.24 -13.11 0.06
CA ASP A 29 10.03 -13.26 -1.17
C ASP A 29 9.17 -13.32 -2.45
N ALA A 30 8.07 -14.07 -2.42
CA ALA A 30 7.17 -14.21 -3.56
C ALA A 30 6.44 -12.90 -3.90
N ALA A 31 6.10 -12.09 -2.89
CA ALA A 31 5.46 -10.79 -3.09
C ALA A 31 6.47 -9.80 -3.71
N TYR A 32 7.70 -9.75 -3.17
CA TYR A 32 8.77 -8.93 -3.73
C TYR A 32 9.11 -9.31 -5.17
N ALA A 33 9.20 -10.60 -5.48
CA ALA A 33 9.46 -11.05 -6.85
C ALA A 33 8.41 -10.51 -7.84
N LYS A 34 7.13 -10.54 -7.46
CA LYS A 34 6.04 -9.98 -8.28
C LYS A 34 6.10 -8.45 -8.36
N SER A 35 6.37 -7.75 -7.26
CA SER A 35 6.44 -6.29 -7.25
C SER A 35 7.61 -5.77 -8.08
N GLU A 36 8.79 -6.39 -8.02
CA GLU A 36 9.95 -6.02 -8.83
C GLU A 36 9.66 -6.16 -10.33
N ALA A 37 9.04 -7.28 -10.73
CA ALA A 37 8.64 -7.52 -12.12
C ALA A 37 7.59 -6.51 -12.63
N ALA A 38 6.68 -6.07 -11.75
CA ALA A 38 5.70 -5.04 -12.07
C ALA A 38 6.33 -3.63 -12.14
N LEU A 39 7.15 -3.28 -11.14
CA LEU A 39 7.83 -1.98 -11.03
C LEU A 39 8.75 -1.68 -12.22
N ALA A 40 9.40 -2.72 -12.77
CA ALA A 40 10.25 -2.59 -13.96
C ALA A 40 9.50 -2.13 -15.21
N GLN A 41 8.16 -2.27 -15.24
CA GLN A 41 7.32 -1.88 -16.37
C GLN A 41 6.78 -0.46 -16.25
N LEU A 42 6.97 0.22 -15.11
CA LEU A 42 6.36 1.50 -14.79
C LEU A 42 7.24 2.69 -15.15
N THR A 43 6.59 3.71 -15.71
CA THR A 43 7.15 5.07 -15.84
C THR A 43 7.29 5.75 -14.48
N GLN A 44 8.01 6.87 -14.42
CA GLN A 44 8.13 7.63 -13.19
C GLN A 44 6.78 8.19 -12.72
N ASP A 45 5.94 8.67 -13.63
CA ASP A 45 4.63 9.24 -13.30
C ASP A 45 3.66 8.19 -12.77
N GLU A 46 3.69 6.97 -13.33
CA GLU A 46 2.89 5.83 -12.81
C GLU A 46 3.31 5.47 -11.38
N LYS A 47 4.61 5.48 -11.08
CA LYS A 47 5.12 5.27 -9.71
C LYS A 47 4.63 6.36 -8.76
N VAL A 48 4.67 7.62 -9.19
CA VAL A 48 4.16 8.76 -8.40
C VAL A 48 2.66 8.62 -8.17
N GLY A 49 1.90 8.19 -9.17
CA GLY A 49 0.46 7.96 -9.06
C GLY A 49 0.09 6.89 -8.02
N ILE A 50 0.89 5.82 -7.91
CA ILE A 50 0.67 4.76 -6.91
C ILE A 50 0.85 5.30 -5.47
N VAL A 51 1.82 6.20 -5.25
CA VAL A 51 2.19 6.66 -3.90
C VAL A 51 1.50 7.97 -3.48
N THR A 52 0.71 8.58 -4.37
CA THR A 52 0.05 9.86 -4.14
C THR A 52 -1.47 9.67 -4.12
N GLY A 53 -2.12 10.18 -3.08
CA GLY A 53 -3.57 10.20 -3.03
C GLY A 53 -4.17 11.13 -4.09
N VAL A 54 -5.29 10.74 -4.70
CA VAL A 54 -5.98 11.54 -5.73
C VAL A 54 -6.66 12.82 -5.20
N GLY A 55 -6.60 13.04 -3.88
CA GLY A 55 -7.17 14.19 -3.18
C GLY A 55 -8.39 13.84 -2.31
N TRP A 56 -8.75 14.76 -1.43
CA TRP A 56 -9.87 14.59 -0.50
C TRP A 56 -11.21 14.55 -1.25
N GLN A 57 -12.02 13.51 -1.01
CA GLN A 57 -13.31 13.26 -1.69
C GLN A 57 -13.20 13.11 -3.22
N ASN A 58 -12.00 12.87 -3.76
CA ASN A 58 -11.79 12.64 -5.20
C ASN A 58 -11.84 11.15 -5.59
N GLY A 59 -12.52 10.33 -4.78
CA GLY A 59 -12.69 8.90 -4.99
C GLY A 59 -13.80 8.35 -4.11
N PRO A 60 -14.24 7.09 -4.34
CA PRO A 60 -15.34 6.48 -3.60
C PRO A 60 -14.95 6.09 -2.16
N CYS A 61 -13.65 6.03 -1.84
CA CYS A 61 -13.15 5.64 -0.52
C CYS A 61 -12.60 6.85 0.23
N VAL A 62 -12.35 6.71 1.53
CA VAL A 62 -11.72 7.78 2.33
C VAL A 62 -10.37 8.20 1.75
N GLY A 63 -9.63 7.26 1.17
CA GLY A 63 -8.46 7.55 0.35
C GLY A 63 -8.42 6.67 -0.89
N ASN A 64 -7.94 7.23 -2.00
CA ASN A 64 -7.70 6.52 -3.25
C ASN A 64 -6.35 6.90 -3.86
N THR A 65 -5.69 5.94 -4.51
CA THR A 65 -4.47 6.16 -5.31
C THR A 65 -4.78 6.15 -6.81
N SER A 66 -3.84 6.56 -7.65
CA SER A 66 -4.03 6.47 -9.10
C SER A 66 -3.88 5.01 -9.59
N PRO A 67 -4.73 4.54 -10.51
CA PRO A 67 -4.59 3.22 -11.11
C PRO A 67 -3.40 3.17 -12.09
N VAL A 68 -2.90 1.97 -12.35
CA VAL A 68 -1.95 1.69 -13.44
C VAL A 68 -2.45 0.52 -14.29
N PRO A 69 -3.30 0.77 -15.31
CA PRO A 69 -3.96 -0.28 -16.10
C PRO A 69 -3.00 -1.24 -16.80
N LYS A 70 -1.80 -0.75 -17.19
CA LYS A 70 -0.77 -1.52 -17.91
C LYS A 70 -0.35 -2.80 -17.16
N ILE A 71 -0.29 -2.74 -15.84
CA ILE A 71 0.05 -3.90 -14.98
C ILE A 71 -1.17 -4.46 -14.25
N GLY A 72 -2.39 -4.06 -14.64
CA GLY A 72 -3.62 -4.44 -13.97
C GLY A 72 -3.74 -3.92 -12.53
N TYR A 73 -3.06 -2.83 -12.18
CA TYR A 73 -3.10 -2.26 -10.84
C TYR A 73 -4.31 -1.32 -10.70
N PRO A 74 -5.32 -1.64 -9.88
CA PRO A 74 -6.48 -0.79 -9.69
C PRO A 74 -6.11 0.46 -8.88
N SER A 75 -7.02 1.43 -8.82
CA SER A 75 -6.95 2.46 -7.78
C SER A 75 -7.13 1.75 -6.43
N LEU A 76 -6.12 1.80 -5.56
CA LEU A 76 -6.30 1.24 -4.23
C LEU A 76 -7.32 2.07 -3.46
N CYS A 77 -8.33 1.40 -2.94
CA CYS A 77 -9.32 1.91 -2.00
C CYS A 77 -8.82 1.71 -0.56
N LEU A 78 -8.57 2.82 0.14
CA LEU A 78 -8.26 2.88 1.55
C LEU A 78 -9.50 3.35 2.29
N GLN A 79 -10.01 2.52 3.21
CA GLN A 79 -11.29 2.80 3.89
C GLN A 79 -11.17 2.62 5.40
N ASP A 80 -11.81 3.54 6.12
CA ASP A 80 -11.97 3.44 7.58
C ASP A 80 -12.91 2.28 7.92
N GLY A 81 -12.79 1.63 9.07
CA GLY A 81 -11.82 1.88 10.12
C GLY A 81 -11.65 0.70 11.07
N PRO A 82 -11.15 0.93 12.30
CA PRO A 82 -10.71 -0.15 13.19
C PRO A 82 -11.81 -1.10 13.70
N LEU A 83 -13.10 -0.79 13.48
CA LEU A 83 -14.25 -1.55 13.99
C LEU A 83 -15.38 -1.81 12.99
N GLY A 84 -15.07 -1.72 11.69
CA GLY A 84 -16.04 -1.92 10.61
C GLY A 84 -15.81 -0.94 9.47
N ILE A 85 -16.59 -1.04 8.41
CA ILE A 85 -16.45 -0.19 7.21
C ILE A 85 -17.26 1.10 7.37
N ARG A 86 -16.59 2.25 7.30
CA ARG A 86 -17.18 3.57 7.43
C ARG A 86 -17.92 3.98 6.16
N PHE A 87 -18.99 4.75 6.32
CA PHE A 87 -19.80 5.32 5.23
C PHE A 87 -20.40 4.29 4.25
N ALA A 88 -20.49 3.03 4.68
CA ALA A 88 -21.19 1.98 3.95
C ALA A 88 -22.53 1.65 4.64
N GLN A 89 -23.47 1.13 3.86
CA GLN A 89 -24.75 0.63 4.35
C GLN A 89 -24.75 -0.90 4.35
N GLY A 90 -25.51 -1.51 5.25
CA GLY A 90 -25.60 -2.97 5.35
C GLY A 90 -24.31 -3.64 5.84
N VAL A 91 -23.50 -2.93 6.62
CA VAL A 91 -22.23 -3.41 7.20
C VAL A 91 -22.34 -3.56 8.71
N THR A 92 -21.48 -4.40 9.29
CA THR A 92 -21.49 -4.67 10.73
C THR A 92 -20.69 -3.60 11.48
N ALA A 93 -21.26 -3.10 12.58
CA ALA A 93 -20.52 -2.33 13.58
C ALA A 93 -19.96 -3.28 14.64
N PHE A 94 -18.67 -3.59 14.56
CA PHE A 94 -18.01 -4.52 15.48
C PHE A 94 -17.70 -3.85 16.84
N PRO A 95 -17.50 -4.63 17.92
CA PRO A 95 -17.02 -4.10 19.19
C PRO A 95 -15.73 -3.30 19.01
N ALA A 96 -15.60 -2.20 19.76
CA ALA A 96 -14.39 -1.37 19.75
C ALA A 96 -13.16 -2.17 20.22
N GLY A 97 -11.96 -1.74 19.82
CA GLY A 97 -10.71 -2.45 20.14
C GLY A 97 -10.53 -2.74 21.63
N VAL A 98 -10.90 -1.80 22.51
CA VAL A 98 -10.83 -1.98 23.97
C VAL A 98 -11.77 -3.08 24.47
N HIS A 99 -12.97 -3.26 23.90
CA HIS A 99 -13.89 -4.32 24.31
C HIS A 99 -13.33 -5.70 23.97
N VAL A 100 -12.71 -5.81 22.80
CA VAL A 100 -12.10 -7.05 22.34
C VAL A 100 -10.85 -7.36 23.15
N ALA A 101 -10.04 -6.34 23.47
CA ALA A 101 -8.90 -6.49 24.38
C ALA A 101 -9.33 -6.98 25.77
N SER A 102 -10.45 -6.47 26.31
CA SER A 102 -11.00 -6.90 27.59
C SER A 102 -11.44 -8.35 27.64
N THR A 103 -11.59 -9.03 26.50
CA THR A 103 -11.86 -10.48 26.48
C THR A 103 -10.64 -11.32 26.83
N TRP A 104 -9.42 -10.77 26.62
CA TRP A 104 -8.15 -11.50 26.69
C TRP A 104 -8.10 -12.77 25.80
N ASP A 105 -8.96 -12.86 24.79
CA ASP A 105 -9.10 -14.03 23.93
C ASP A 105 -8.56 -13.76 22.53
N LYS A 106 -7.41 -14.35 22.22
CA LYS A 106 -6.74 -14.22 20.91
C LYS A 106 -7.59 -14.76 19.75
N ASN A 107 -8.43 -15.76 19.99
CA ASN A 107 -9.30 -16.32 18.96
C ASN A 107 -10.39 -15.31 18.60
N LEU A 108 -11.03 -14.70 19.60
CA LEU A 108 -12.02 -13.63 19.36
C LEU A 108 -11.40 -12.42 18.65
N LEU A 109 -10.16 -12.03 18.99
CA LEU A 109 -9.43 -10.98 18.25
C LEU A 109 -9.26 -11.35 16.78
N HIS A 110 -8.85 -12.59 16.49
CA HIS A 110 -8.63 -13.08 15.14
C HIS A 110 -9.93 -13.19 14.34
N GLU A 111 -10.97 -13.80 14.91
CA GLU A 111 -12.29 -13.95 14.29
C GLU A 111 -12.89 -12.60 13.91
N ARG A 112 -12.80 -11.60 14.80
CA ARG A 112 -13.19 -10.23 14.50
C ARG A 112 -12.43 -9.66 13.31
N GLY A 113 -11.11 -9.88 13.26
CA GLY A 113 -10.28 -9.44 12.14
C GLY A 113 -10.68 -10.09 10.81
N VAL A 114 -10.92 -11.39 10.81
CA VAL A 114 -11.37 -12.15 9.63
C VAL A 114 -12.72 -11.66 9.14
N ALA A 115 -13.69 -11.46 10.05
CA ALA A 115 -15.02 -10.98 9.70
C ALA A 115 -14.98 -9.56 9.10
N MET A 116 -14.23 -8.64 9.70
CA MET A 116 -14.03 -7.29 9.14
C MET A 116 -13.36 -7.35 7.76
N GLY A 117 -12.32 -8.18 7.59
CA GLY A 117 -11.64 -8.36 6.31
C GLY A 117 -12.55 -8.93 5.22
N ALA A 118 -13.48 -9.82 5.57
CA ALA A 118 -14.47 -10.35 4.65
C ALA A 118 -15.45 -9.26 4.16
N GLU A 119 -15.95 -8.40 5.07
CA GLU A 119 -16.80 -7.26 4.69
C GLU A 119 -16.03 -6.24 3.83
N ALA A 120 -14.79 -5.90 4.23
CA ALA A 120 -13.91 -5.01 3.46
C ALA A 120 -13.73 -5.52 2.02
N LYS A 121 -13.38 -6.80 1.87
CA LYS A 121 -13.19 -7.44 0.58
C LYS A 121 -14.48 -7.48 -0.24
N GLY A 122 -15.62 -7.78 0.38
CA GLY A 122 -16.93 -7.79 -0.28
C GLY A 122 -17.32 -6.44 -0.88
N LEU A 123 -16.85 -5.34 -0.27
CA LEU A 123 -17.07 -3.97 -0.74
C LEU A 123 -15.97 -3.46 -1.68
N GLY A 124 -14.97 -4.29 -2.01
CA GLY A 124 -13.84 -3.88 -2.87
C GLY A 124 -12.80 -3.00 -2.18
N VAL A 125 -12.78 -2.93 -0.85
CA VAL A 125 -11.74 -2.22 -0.09
C VAL A 125 -10.43 -3.01 -0.17
N ASN A 126 -9.34 -2.34 -0.54
CA ASN A 126 -8.02 -2.97 -0.62
C ASN A 126 -7.25 -2.87 0.70
N VAL A 127 -7.43 -1.76 1.43
CA VAL A 127 -6.75 -1.48 2.69
C VAL A 127 -7.75 -0.96 3.71
N GLN A 128 -7.94 -1.71 4.79
CA GLN A 128 -8.69 -1.25 5.94
C GLN A 128 -7.76 -0.46 6.87
N LEU A 129 -8.15 0.75 7.25
CA LEU A 129 -7.36 1.63 8.11
C LEU A 129 -7.50 1.23 9.59
N GLY A 130 -6.79 0.16 9.96
CA GLY A 130 -6.73 -0.41 11.31
C GLY A 130 -5.87 -1.68 11.34
N PRO A 131 -5.73 -2.34 12.51
CA PRO A 131 -6.23 -1.94 13.83
C PRO A 131 -5.46 -0.74 14.41
N ALA A 132 -5.93 -0.21 15.54
CA ALA A 132 -5.23 0.84 16.27
C ALA A 132 -4.35 0.25 17.37
N ALA A 133 -3.04 0.42 17.25
CA ALA A 133 -2.08 0.16 18.32
C ALA A 133 -1.60 1.46 19.00
N GLY A 134 -2.12 2.62 18.59
CA GLY A 134 -1.90 3.92 19.23
C GLY A 134 -3.20 4.75 19.18
N ALA A 135 -3.49 5.62 20.15
CA ALA A 135 -2.66 6.02 21.28
C ALA A 135 -2.70 5.03 22.47
N LEU A 136 -1.54 4.63 22.97
CA LEU A 136 -1.43 3.74 24.15
C LEU A 136 -1.56 4.47 25.49
N GLY A 137 -1.77 5.80 25.45
CA GLY A 137 -1.68 6.65 26.63
C GLY A 137 -0.23 6.85 27.08
N LYS A 138 0.07 8.06 27.57
CA LYS A 138 1.19 8.39 28.46
C LYS A 138 0.59 9.30 29.53
#